data_AF-A0A2K3P9U7-F1
#
_entry.id   AF-A0A2K3P9U7-F1
#
_cell.length_a   1.000
_cell.length_b   1.000
_cell.length_c   1.000
_cell.angle_alpha   90.00
_cell.angle_beta   90.00
_cell.angle_gamma   90.00
#
_symmetry.space_group_name_H-M   'P 1'
#
loop_
_entity.id
_entity.type
_entity.pdbx_description
1 polymer ?
#
loop_
_entity_poly.entity_id
_entity_poly.type
_entity_poly.pdbx_seq_one_letter_code
_entity_poly.pdbx_strand_id
1 'polypeptide(L)'
;ENLIHDDNKLILLASLSDSLEYVADSIERLGQTTQSASNHIGGKYNSHSDSAPTRTLASFAQDYRKLAIDCLKVLRIEMQLETIFHMQEMTNTEYLDDQDAEEPDDFVISLTAQITRRDEEMAPFISNAKRNYIFGGICGVAANASIKALADMKSINLFGVQQICRNSIALEQALAAIPSINSEVVQQRLDRVRTYYELLNMPFEALLAFITEHVHLFTAKEYANLLNVLVPGREIPPDSHKRVSEVLSS
;
A
#
# COMPACT_ATOMS: atom_id res chain seq x y z
N GLU A 1 -19.74 0.56 2.47
CA GLU A 1 -20.29 -0.81 2.63
C GLU A 1 -19.59 -1.89 1.78
N ASN A 2 -18.44 -1.63 1.13
CA ASN A 2 -17.79 -2.62 0.25
C ASN A 2 -16.50 -3.24 0.79
N LEU A 3 -16.04 -2.90 2.01
CA LEU A 3 -14.88 -3.55 2.63
C LEU A 3 -15.28 -4.87 3.29
N ILE A 4 -14.40 -5.86 3.21
CA ILE A 4 -14.48 -7.11 3.95
C ILE A 4 -14.03 -6.82 5.39
N HIS A 5 -14.97 -6.35 6.20
CA HIS A 5 -14.74 -6.05 7.62
C HIS A 5 -14.52 -7.29 8.51
N ASP A 6 -14.72 -8.51 7.99
CA ASP A 6 -14.59 -9.76 8.73
C ASP A 6 -13.21 -10.37 8.51
N ASP A 7 -12.34 -10.24 9.50
CA ASP A 7 -10.97 -10.78 9.47
C ASP A 7 -10.94 -12.28 9.16
N ASN A 8 -11.96 -13.04 9.60
CA ASN A 8 -12.05 -14.47 9.31
C ASN A 8 -12.14 -14.74 7.80
N LYS A 9 -12.83 -13.88 7.04
CA LYS A 9 -12.92 -14.04 5.58
C LYS A 9 -11.56 -13.81 4.92
N LEU A 10 -10.75 -12.89 5.45
CA LEU A 10 -9.40 -12.65 4.94
C LEU A 10 -8.47 -13.83 5.24
N ILE A 11 -8.56 -14.39 6.44
CA ILE A 11 -7.82 -15.61 6.80
C ILE A 11 -8.26 -16.78 5.90
N LEU A 12 -9.56 -16.97 5.70
CA LEU A 12 -10.07 -18.02 4.81
C LEU A 12 -9.57 -17.84 3.37
N LEU A 13 -9.49 -16.62 2.86
CA LEU A 13 -8.91 -16.33 1.55
C LEU A 13 -7.40 -16.63 1.49
N ALA A 14 -6.65 -16.34 2.56
CA ALA A 14 -5.23 -16.66 2.65
C ALA A 14 -5.01 -18.19 2.64
N SER A 15 -5.76 -18.92 3.47
CA SER A 15 -5.74 -20.39 3.53
C SER A 15 -6.21 -21.03 2.22
N LEU A 16 -7.22 -20.45 1.56
CA LEU A 16 -7.70 -20.91 0.27
C LEU A 16 -6.62 -20.74 -0.80
N SER A 17 -5.92 -19.60 -0.83
CA SER A 17 -4.81 -19.37 -1.75
C SER A 17 -3.76 -20.49 -1.64
N ASP A 18 -3.35 -20.82 -0.41
CA ASP A 18 -2.34 -21.85 -0.17
C ASP A 18 -2.83 -23.25 -0.55
N SER A 19 -4.08 -23.58 -0.19
CA SER A 19 -4.71 -24.87 -0.53
C SER A 19 -4.84 -25.07 -2.04
N LEU A 20 -5.20 -24.02 -2.78
CA LEU A 20 -5.33 -24.07 -4.24
C LEU A 20 -3.98 -24.26 -4.93
N GLU A 21 -2.92 -23.64 -4.41
CA GLU A 21 -1.55 -23.85 -4.90
C GLU A 21 -1.09 -25.28 -4.66
N TYR A 22 -1.33 -25.83 -3.46
CA TYR A 22 -1.06 -27.23 -3.16
C TYR A 22 -1.81 -28.20 -4.09
N VAL A 23 -3.08 -27.93 -4.38
CA VAL A 23 -3.87 -28.73 -5.33
C VAL A 23 -3.28 -28.66 -6.73
N ALA A 24 -2.89 -27.47 -7.21
CA ALA A 24 -2.24 -27.30 -8.51
C ALA A 24 -0.96 -28.14 -8.61
N ASP A 25 -0.08 -28.06 -7.61
CA ASP A 25 1.18 -28.81 -7.56
C ASP A 25 0.93 -30.32 -7.50
N SER A 26 -0.10 -30.76 -6.77
CA SER A 26 -0.50 -32.17 -6.68
C SER A 26 -0.98 -32.72 -8.02
N ILE A 27 -1.76 -31.94 -8.77
CA ILE A 27 -2.23 -32.31 -10.12
C ILE A 27 -1.05 -32.42 -11.09
N GLU A 28 -0.08 -31.50 -11.02
CA GLU A 28 1.12 -31.56 -11.87
C GLU A 28 1.98 -32.79 -11.57
N ARG A 29 2.21 -33.11 -10.29
CA ARG A 29 2.93 -34.32 -9.87
C ARG A 29 2.24 -35.60 -10.34
N LEU A 30 0.90 -35.64 -10.28
CA LEU A 30 0.12 -36.76 -10.81
C LEU A 30 0.30 -36.87 -12.33
N GLY A 31 0.22 -35.75 -13.06
CA GLY A 31 0.46 -35.70 -14.50
C GLY A 31 1.83 -36.26 -14.90
N GLN A 32 2.89 -35.88 -14.19
CA GLN A 32 4.26 -36.35 -14.43
C GLN A 32 4.42 -37.86 -14.18
N THR A 33 3.80 -38.37 -13.11
CA THR A 33 3.85 -39.79 -12.75
C THR A 33 3.14 -40.64 -13.81
N THR A 34 1.98 -40.19 -14.29
CA THR A 34 1.18 -40.89 -15.31
C THR A 34 1.90 -40.95 -16.66
N GLN A 35 2.56 -39.86 -17.07
CA GLN A 35 3.37 -39.82 -18.29
C GLN A 35 4.61 -40.74 -18.21
N SER A 36 5.28 -40.75 -17.07
CA SER A 36 6.47 -41.60 -16.84
C SER A 36 6.11 -43.09 -16.83
N ALA A 37 4.95 -43.46 -16.27
CA ALA A 37 4.45 -44.84 -16.29
C ALA A 37 4.05 -45.29 -17.71
N SER A 38 3.43 -44.42 -18.51
CA SER A 38 3.08 -44.72 -19.91
C SER A 38 4.30 -44.94 -20.79
N ASN A 39 5.41 -44.25 -20.51
CA ASN A 39 6.66 -44.42 -21.27
C ASN A 39 7.38 -45.75 -20.96
N HIS A 40 7.09 -46.37 -19.81
CA HIS A 40 7.66 -47.68 -19.43
C HIS A 40 6.83 -48.89 -19.86
N ILE A 41 5.55 -48.71 -20.20
CA ILE A 41 4.63 -49.80 -20.55
C ILE A 41 4.10 -49.59 -21.98
N GLY A 42 4.90 -49.95 -22.98
CA GLY A 42 4.37 -50.47 -24.24
C GLY A 42 4.31 -49.54 -25.46
N GLY A 43 5.09 -49.94 -26.47
CA GLY A 43 4.75 -50.02 -27.89
C GLY A 43 3.53 -49.30 -28.45
N LYS A 44 3.80 -48.56 -29.54
CA LYS A 44 2.91 -48.19 -30.65
C LYS A 44 1.53 -48.85 -30.64
N TYR A 45 0.51 -48.11 -30.22
CA TYR A 45 -0.84 -48.25 -30.77
C TYR A 45 -1.39 -46.86 -31.07
N ASN A 46 -1.52 -46.57 -32.36
CA ASN A 46 -2.25 -45.42 -32.86
C ASN A 46 -3.73 -45.59 -32.50
N SER A 47 -4.30 -44.61 -31.80
CA SER A 47 -5.75 -44.41 -31.83
C SER A 47 -6.02 -42.95 -32.21
N HIS A 48 -6.59 -42.80 -33.41
CA HIS A 48 -7.26 -41.59 -33.83
C HIS A 48 -8.51 -41.43 -32.96
N SER A 49 -8.62 -40.31 -32.25
CA SER A 49 -9.89 -39.86 -31.65
C SER A 49 -9.99 -38.36 -31.83
N ASP A 50 -10.79 -37.98 -32.82
CA ASP A 50 -11.25 -36.64 -33.08
C ASP A 50 -12.23 -36.26 -31.96
N SER A 51 -11.73 -35.61 -30.91
CA SER A 51 -12.54 -35.10 -29.80
C SER A 51 -12.05 -33.72 -29.43
N ALA A 52 -13.01 -32.79 -29.21
CA ALA A 52 -12.76 -31.42 -28.75
C ALA A 52 -11.69 -31.40 -27.64
N PRO A 53 -10.81 -30.38 -27.58
CA PRO A 53 -9.64 -30.42 -26.71
C PRO A 53 -10.06 -30.70 -25.27
N THR A 54 -9.88 -31.94 -24.83
CA THR A 54 -10.19 -32.38 -23.48
C THR A 54 -9.22 -31.65 -22.57
N ARG A 55 -9.74 -30.89 -21.61
CA ARG A 55 -8.90 -30.16 -20.64
C ARG A 55 -7.90 -31.12 -20.03
N THR A 56 -6.62 -30.82 -20.21
CA THR A 56 -5.54 -31.64 -19.66
C THR A 56 -5.41 -31.38 -18.16
N LEU A 57 -4.84 -32.33 -17.42
CA LEU A 57 -4.47 -32.11 -16.02
C LEU A 57 -3.63 -30.84 -15.82
N ALA A 58 -2.74 -30.54 -16.78
CA ALA A 58 -1.96 -29.30 -16.80
C ALA A 58 -2.85 -28.05 -16.87
N SER A 59 -3.91 -28.05 -17.70
CA SER A 59 -4.84 -26.92 -17.75
C SER A 59 -5.61 -26.70 -16.44
N PHE A 60 -6.00 -27.77 -15.74
CA PHE A 60 -6.64 -27.66 -14.43
C PHE A 60 -5.68 -27.12 -13.35
N ALA A 61 -4.45 -27.62 -13.30
CA ALA A 61 -3.44 -27.11 -12.36
C ALA A 61 -3.21 -25.60 -12.57
N GLN A 62 -3.17 -25.16 -13.83
CA GLN A 62 -3.03 -23.74 -14.15
C GLN A 62 -4.24 -22.91 -13.70
N ASP A 63 -5.47 -23.42 -13.86
CA ASP A 63 -6.68 -22.75 -13.39
C ASP A 63 -6.67 -22.59 -11.85
N TYR A 64 -6.27 -23.62 -11.10
CA TYR A 64 -6.14 -23.56 -9.64
C TYR A 64 -5.06 -22.57 -9.19
N ARG A 65 -3.90 -22.58 -9.86
CA ARG A 65 -2.82 -21.62 -9.57
C ARG A 65 -3.25 -20.17 -9.87
N LYS A 66 -4.02 -19.96 -10.94
CA LYS A 66 -4.60 -18.64 -11.23
C LYS A 66 -5.56 -18.21 -10.13
N LEU A 67 -6.43 -19.10 -9.66
CA LEU A 67 -7.35 -18.78 -8.57
C LEU A 67 -6.61 -18.50 -7.26
N ALA A 68 -5.55 -19.25 -6.95
CA ALA A 68 -4.67 -18.99 -5.81
C ALA A 68 -4.08 -17.57 -5.85
N ILE A 69 -3.62 -17.14 -7.03
CA ILE A 69 -3.11 -15.79 -7.28
C ILE A 69 -4.22 -14.74 -7.13
N ASP A 70 -5.41 -15.01 -7.64
CA ASP A 70 -6.53 -14.07 -7.55
C ASP A 70 -6.98 -13.85 -6.09
N CYS A 71 -6.92 -14.88 -5.22
CA CYS A 71 -7.09 -14.71 -3.77
C CYS A 71 -6.09 -13.71 -3.18
N LEU A 72 -4.80 -13.81 -3.54
CA LEU A 72 -3.78 -12.86 -3.07
C LEU A 72 -4.03 -11.44 -3.57
N LYS A 73 -4.49 -11.27 -4.81
CA LYS A 73 -4.86 -9.96 -5.35
C LYS A 73 -6.00 -9.33 -4.57
N VAL A 74 -7.03 -10.10 -4.22
CA VAL A 74 -8.15 -9.62 -3.40
C VAL A 74 -7.63 -9.17 -2.04
N LEU A 75 -6.82 -9.97 -1.35
CA LEU A 75 -6.22 -9.62 -0.06
C LEU A 75 -5.41 -8.32 -0.13
N ARG A 76 -4.57 -8.17 -1.17
CA ARG A 76 -3.79 -6.95 -1.38
C ARG A 76 -4.69 -5.72 -1.58
N ILE A 77 -5.71 -5.85 -2.43
CA ILE A 77 -6.66 -4.76 -2.70
C ILE A 77 -7.38 -4.38 -1.41
N GLU A 78 -7.81 -5.37 -0.61
CA GLU A 78 -8.49 -5.12 0.66
C GLU A 78 -7.61 -4.33 1.63
N MET A 79 -6.35 -4.73 1.82
CA MET A 79 -5.42 -3.98 2.68
C MET A 79 -5.19 -2.55 2.18
N GLN A 80 -5.15 -2.34 0.86
CA GLN A 80 -5.03 -1.00 0.28
C GLN A 80 -6.31 -0.17 0.44
N LEU A 81 -7.49 -0.78 0.30
CA LEU A 81 -8.77 -0.11 0.54
C LEU A 81 -8.95 0.24 2.01
N GLU A 82 -8.56 -0.64 2.93
CA GLU A 82 -8.58 -0.37 4.38
C GLU A 82 -7.70 0.82 4.72
N THR A 83 -6.52 0.89 4.09
CA THR A 83 -5.61 2.03 4.23
C THR A 83 -6.26 3.31 3.75
N ILE A 84 -6.89 3.32 2.57
CA ILE A 84 -7.60 4.51 2.05
C ILE A 84 -8.75 4.88 2.98
N PHE A 85 -9.51 3.90 3.45
CA PHE A 85 -10.68 4.09 4.30
C PHE A 85 -10.34 4.78 5.62
N HIS A 86 -9.20 4.46 6.23
CA HIS A 86 -8.76 5.16 7.45
C HIS A 86 -8.09 6.49 7.11
N MET A 87 -7.18 6.52 6.13
CA MET A 87 -6.39 7.71 5.82
C MET A 87 -7.22 8.86 5.22
N GLN A 88 -8.41 8.59 4.69
CA GLN A 88 -9.32 9.65 4.24
C GLN A 88 -9.79 10.54 5.40
N GLU A 89 -9.76 10.08 6.66
CA GLU A 89 -10.13 10.91 7.81
C GLU A 89 -9.21 12.13 7.97
N MET A 90 -7.96 12.07 7.47
CA MET A 90 -7.06 13.22 7.43
C MET A 90 -7.67 14.46 6.77
N THR A 91 -8.57 14.32 5.78
CA THR A 91 -9.20 15.49 5.13
C THR A 91 -10.31 16.10 5.98
N ASN A 92 -10.82 15.36 6.97
CA ASN A 92 -11.90 15.78 7.87
C ASN A 92 -11.37 16.24 9.23
N THR A 93 -10.13 15.90 9.59
CA THR A 93 -9.47 16.30 10.84
C THR A 93 -9.03 17.76 10.81
N GLU A 94 -9.24 18.47 11.93
CA GLU A 94 -8.75 19.82 12.15
C GLU A 94 -7.36 19.77 12.80
N TYR A 95 -6.36 20.37 12.15
CA TYR A 95 -4.97 20.35 12.61
C TYR A 95 -4.54 21.72 13.18
N LEU A 96 -5.34 22.26 14.11
CA LEU A 96 -5.19 23.59 14.71
C LEU A 96 -5.06 23.59 16.24
N ASP A 97 -4.82 22.44 16.85
CA ASP A 97 -4.68 22.33 18.31
C ASP A 97 -3.53 23.19 18.85
N ASP A 98 -3.66 23.64 20.10
CA ASP A 98 -2.72 24.56 20.75
C ASP A 98 -1.58 23.86 21.50
N GLN A 99 -1.57 22.54 21.49
CA GLN A 99 -0.61 21.69 22.18
C GLN A 99 -0.13 20.56 21.27
N ASP A 100 1.10 20.10 21.49
CA ASP A 100 1.62 18.91 20.84
C ASP A 100 0.89 17.69 21.38
N ALA A 101 0.39 16.87 20.47
CA ALA A 101 -0.26 15.62 20.84
C ALA A 101 0.79 14.56 21.19
N GLU A 102 0.48 13.72 22.17
CA GLU A 102 1.38 12.65 22.59
C GLU A 102 1.21 11.38 21.73
N GLU A 103 0.00 11.15 21.23
CA GLU A 103 -0.42 9.93 20.53
C GLU A 103 -0.75 10.19 19.05
N PRO A 104 -0.67 9.18 18.17
CA PRO A 104 -1.19 9.27 16.80
C PRO A 104 -2.71 9.51 16.78
N ASP A 105 -3.24 9.99 15.67
CA ASP A 105 -4.69 10.12 15.47
C ASP A 105 -5.39 8.75 15.58
N ASP A 106 -6.60 8.72 16.12
CA ASP A 106 -7.38 7.49 16.35
C ASP A 106 -7.54 6.63 15.08
N PHE A 107 -7.72 7.26 13.91
CA PHE A 107 -7.83 6.52 12.64
C PHE A 107 -6.52 5.81 12.25
N VAL A 108 -5.36 6.36 12.66
CA VAL A 108 -4.05 5.73 12.47
C VAL A 108 -3.83 4.61 13.47
N ILE A 109 -4.22 4.82 14.72
CA ILE A 109 -4.19 3.77 15.76
C ILE A 109 -5.04 2.58 15.31
N SER A 110 -6.27 2.82 14.83
CA SER A 110 -7.15 1.78 14.29
C SER A 110 -6.51 1.04 13.11
N LEU A 111 -5.99 1.77 12.13
CA LEU A 111 -5.36 1.18 10.95
C LEU A 111 -4.15 0.32 11.32
N THR A 112 -3.24 0.83 12.15
CA THR A 112 -2.03 0.09 12.56
C THR A 112 -2.38 -1.16 13.36
N ALA A 113 -3.36 -1.08 14.26
CA ALA A 113 -3.85 -2.26 14.99
C ALA A 113 -4.40 -3.34 14.04
N GLN A 114 -5.18 -2.95 13.03
CA GLN A 114 -5.71 -3.90 12.03
C GLN A 114 -4.62 -4.52 11.17
N ILE A 115 -3.61 -3.74 10.75
CA ILE A 115 -2.46 -4.24 9.98
C ILE A 115 -1.73 -5.32 10.78
N THR A 116 -1.33 -5.02 12.01
CA THR A 116 -0.59 -5.94 12.88
C THR A 116 -1.38 -7.21 13.14
N ARG A 117 -2.66 -7.07 13.52
CA ARG A 117 -3.53 -8.22 13.80
C ARG A 117 -3.72 -9.13 12.59
N ARG A 118 -4.01 -8.56 11.41
CA ARG A 118 -4.21 -9.35 10.18
C ARG A 118 -2.92 -10.03 9.74
N ASP A 119 -1.77 -9.39 9.92
CA ASP A 119 -0.48 -10.00 9.65
C ASP A 119 -0.21 -11.22 10.55
N GLU A 120 -0.43 -11.09 11.86
CA GLU A 120 -0.30 -12.18 12.84
C GLU A 120 -1.24 -13.34 12.54
N GLU A 121 -2.51 -13.05 12.27
CA GLU A 121 -3.53 -14.06 11.98
C GLU A 121 -3.29 -14.77 10.63
N MET A 122 -2.72 -14.10 9.62
CA MET A 122 -2.40 -14.70 8.32
C MET A 122 -1.07 -15.47 8.30
N ALA A 123 -0.13 -15.14 9.19
CA ALA A 123 1.23 -15.70 9.19
C ALA A 123 1.30 -17.25 9.16
N PRO A 124 0.41 -18.02 9.81
CA PRO A 124 0.46 -19.48 9.76
C PRO A 124 0.06 -20.08 8.41
N PHE A 125 -0.65 -19.33 7.57
CA PHE A 125 -1.34 -19.87 6.38
C PHE A 125 -0.65 -19.52 5.07
N ILE A 126 0.20 -18.49 5.06
CA ILE A 126 0.84 -17.99 3.84
C ILE A 126 2.31 -17.66 4.07
N SER A 127 3.13 -17.87 3.03
CA SER A 127 4.56 -17.60 3.09
C SER A 127 4.88 -16.10 3.23
N ASN A 128 6.09 -15.78 3.69
CA ASN A 128 6.58 -14.40 3.77
C ASN A 128 6.54 -13.68 2.41
N ALA A 129 6.78 -14.38 1.30
CA ALA A 129 6.68 -13.76 -0.03
C ALA A 129 5.25 -13.30 -0.35
N LYS A 130 4.25 -14.11 0.00
CA LYS A 130 2.82 -13.76 -0.15
C LYS A 130 2.42 -12.64 0.81
N ARG A 131 2.89 -12.66 2.06
CA ARG A 131 2.68 -11.56 3.03
C ARG A 131 3.25 -10.24 2.54
N ASN A 132 4.51 -10.23 2.09
CA ASN A 132 5.13 -9.04 1.49
C ASN A 132 4.31 -8.51 0.30
N TYR A 133 3.76 -9.40 -0.53
CA TYR A 133 2.89 -8.99 -1.63
C TYR A 133 1.58 -8.33 -1.16
N ILE A 134 0.94 -8.87 -0.11
CA ILE A 134 -0.33 -8.37 0.44
C ILE A 134 -0.13 -7.02 1.14
N PHE A 135 0.83 -6.93 2.06
CA PHE A 135 1.03 -5.75 2.90
C PHE A 135 1.96 -4.69 2.29
N GLY A 136 2.84 -5.07 1.36
CA GLY A 136 3.86 -4.16 0.82
C GLY A 136 3.32 -2.96 0.04
N GLY A 137 2.02 -2.95 -0.33
CA GLY A 137 1.37 -1.82 -0.96
C GLY A 137 0.94 -0.70 0.00
N ILE A 138 0.88 -0.97 1.31
CA ILE A 138 0.25 -0.07 2.30
C ILE A 138 1.02 1.25 2.43
N CYS A 139 2.33 1.22 2.63
CA CYS A 139 3.14 2.44 2.81
C CYS A 139 3.00 3.43 1.65
N GLY A 140 2.96 2.93 0.41
CA GLY A 140 2.78 3.76 -0.78
C GLY A 140 1.37 4.37 -0.86
N VAL A 141 0.34 3.62 -0.48
CA VAL A 141 -1.05 4.12 -0.44
C VAL A 141 -1.21 5.16 0.65
N ALA A 142 -0.73 4.88 1.87
CA ALA A 142 -0.77 5.81 2.99
C ALA A 142 -0.03 7.11 2.67
N ALA A 143 1.21 7.03 2.16
CA ALA A 143 1.98 8.22 1.80
C ALA A 143 1.30 9.09 0.74
N ASN A 144 0.75 8.45 -0.30
CA ASN A 144 0.01 9.17 -1.34
C ASN A 144 -1.29 9.78 -0.81
N ALA A 145 -2.00 9.10 0.09
CA ALA A 145 -3.21 9.64 0.72
C ALA A 145 -2.87 10.85 1.60
N SER A 146 -1.84 10.76 2.44
CA SER A 146 -1.39 11.86 3.29
C SER A 146 -0.98 13.09 2.49
N ILE A 147 -0.19 12.93 1.42
CA ILE A 147 0.23 14.07 0.59
C ILE A 147 -0.97 14.70 -0.12
N LYS A 148 -1.90 13.89 -0.62
CA LYS A 148 -3.12 14.38 -1.28
C LYS A 148 -4.05 15.10 -0.31
N ALA A 149 -4.14 14.66 0.94
CA ALA A 149 -5.03 15.24 1.94
C ALA A 149 -4.80 16.75 2.14
N LEU A 150 -3.56 17.22 2.02
CA LEU A 150 -3.23 18.64 2.13
C LEU A 150 -4.01 19.52 1.14
N ALA A 151 -4.34 19.00 -0.04
CA ALA A 151 -5.10 19.74 -1.05
C ALA A 151 -6.51 20.15 -0.57
N ASP A 152 -7.07 19.38 0.36
CA ASP A 152 -8.42 19.57 0.90
C ASP A 152 -8.40 20.22 2.29
N MET A 153 -7.22 20.33 2.93
CA MET A 153 -7.06 21.00 4.22
C MET A 153 -7.21 22.51 4.07
N LYS A 154 -8.05 23.11 4.92
CA LYS A 154 -8.21 24.57 4.97
C LYS A 154 -7.03 25.24 5.66
N SER A 155 -6.56 24.65 6.76
CA SER A 155 -5.53 25.22 7.60
C SER A 155 -4.83 24.18 8.45
N ILE A 156 -3.58 24.45 8.81
CA ILE A 156 -2.74 23.60 9.66
C ILE A 156 -1.71 24.46 10.39
N ASN A 157 -1.47 24.18 11.67
CA ASN A 157 -0.45 24.86 12.46
C ASN A 157 0.78 23.94 12.71
N LEU A 158 1.75 24.43 13.47
CA LEU A 158 2.98 23.69 13.80
C LEU A 158 2.70 22.35 14.49
N PHE A 159 1.77 22.33 15.45
CA PHE A 159 1.39 21.12 16.18
C PHE A 159 0.66 20.12 15.28
N GLY A 160 -0.17 20.62 14.35
CA GLY A 160 -0.77 19.82 13.30
C GLY A 160 0.25 19.12 12.39
N VAL A 161 1.32 19.83 12.00
CA VAL A 161 2.43 19.22 11.26
C VAL A 161 3.10 18.11 12.09
N GLN A 162 3.32 18.34 13.39
CA GLN A 162 3.90 17.34 14.30
C GLN A 162 3.00 16.11 14.46
N GLN A 163 1.68 16.30 14.57
CA GLN A 163 0.69 15.21 14.60
C GLN A 163 0.78 14.34 13.33
N ILE A 164 0.84 14.96 12.15
CA ILE A 164 0.95 14.21 10.88
C ILE A 164 2.29 13.47 10.80
N CYS A 165 3.39 14.06 11.28
CA CYS A 165 4.66 13.37 11.38
C CYS A 165 4.56 12.17 12.34
N ARG A 166 3.89 12.31 13.48
CA ARG A 166 3.65 11.23 14.46
C ARG A 166 2.82 10.09 13.87
N ASN A 167 1.74 10.43 13.15
CA ASN A 167 0.93 9.47 12.39
C ASN A 167 1.80 8.67 11.41
N SER A 168 2.66 9.36 10.67
CA SER A 168 3.57 8.74 9.70
C SER A 168 4.59 7.80 10.39
N ILE A 169 5.06 8.15 11.58
CA ILE A 169 5.98 7.31 12.36
C ILE A 169 5.28 6.06 12.89
N ALA A 170 4.05 6.18 13.40
CA ALA A 170 3.26 5.04 13.88
C ALA A 170 3.00 4.01 12.76
N LEU A 171 2.65 4.49 11.55
CA LEU A 171 2.50 3.62 10.37
C LEU A 171 3.81 2.94 9.98
N GLU A 172 4.93 3.67 10.05
CA GLU A 172 6.25 3.12 9.75
C GLU A 172 6.61 1.99 10.71
N GLN A 173 6.42 2.20 12.01
CA GLN A 173 6.70 1.22 13.04
C GLN A 173 5.84 -0.03 12.88
N ALA A 174 4.53 0.13 12.64
CA ALA A 174 3.62 -1.00 12.44
C ALA A 174 4.01 -1.84 11.21
N LEU A 175 4.37 -1.20 10.09
CA LEU A 175 4.77 -1.91 8.89
C LEU A 175 6.18 -2.53 8.99
N ALA A 176 7.12 -1.84 9.63
CA ALA A 176 8.47 -2.34 9.87
C ALA A 176 8.50 -3.54 10.84
N ALA A 177 7.49 -3.68 11.69
CA ALA A 177 7.32 -4.84 12.57
C ALA A 177 6.96 -6.13 11.79
N ILE A 178 6.44 -6.01 10.56
CA ILE A 178 6.11 -7.16 9.72
C ILE A 178 7.40 -7.72 9.09
N PRO A 179 7.89 -8.92 9.47
CA PRO A 179 9.22 -9.40 9.09
C PRO A 179 9.43 -9.60 7.59
N SER A 180 8.35 -9.70 6.82
CA SER A 180 8.40 -9.92 5.38
C SER A 180 8.48 -8.65 4.54
N ILE A 181 8.20 -7.48 5.12
CA ILE A 181 8.19 -6.19 4.43
C ILE A 181 9.60 -5.60 4.36
N ASN A 182 9.89 -4.90 3.27
CA ASN A 182 11.12 -4.12 3.13
C ASN A 182 11.00 -2.79 3.90
N SER A 183 11.59 -2.72 5.09
CA SER A 183 11.57 -1.53 5.95
C SER A 183 12.21 -0.28 5.31
N GLU A 184 13.21 -0.43 4.43
CA GLU A 184 13.83 0.71 3.74
C GLU A 184 12.84 1.40 2.80
N VAL A 185 12.02 0.61 2.07
CA VAL A 185 10.97 1.15 1.21
C VAL A 185 9.88 1.83 2.03
N VAL A 186 9.50 1.24 3.16
CA VAL A 186 8.50 1.83 4.08
C VAL A 186 9.01 3.18 4.59
N GLN A 187 10.23 3.20 5.12
CA GLN A 187 10.89 4.40 5.63
C GLN A 187 10.96 5.48 4.55
N GLN A 188 11.47 5.16 3.35
CA GLN A 188 11.56 6.13 2.24
C GLN A 188 10.20 6.75 1.89
N ARG A 189 9.12 5.96 1.90
CA ARG A 189 7.77 6.43 1.57
C ARG A 189 7.18 7.34 2.65
N LEU A 190 7.46 7.05 3.92
CA LEU A 190 6.90 7.78 5.06
C LEU A 190 7.77 9.00 5.44
N ASP A 191 9.09 8.93 5.25
CA ASP A 191 9.98 10.10 5.25
C ASP A 191 9.50 11.16 4.27
N ARG A 192 9.09 10.73 3.06
CA ARG A 192 8.54 11.63 2.06
C ARG A 192 7.33 12.43 2.58
N VAL A 193 6.45 11.81 3.38
CA VAL A 193 5.30 12.48 3.98
C VAL A 193 5.78 13.52 4.99
N ARG A 194 6.65 13.12 5.91
CA ARG A 194 7.22 14.01 6.94
C ARG A 194 7.89 15.23 6.30
N THR A 195 8.81 14.99 5.35
CA THR A 195 9.46 16.07 4.61
C THR A 195 8.45 17.01 3.95
N TYR A 196 7.39 16.49 3.32
CA TYR A 196 6.37 17.32 2.67
C TYR A 196 5.67 18.27 3.65
N TYR A 197 5.23 17.75 4.79
CA TYR A 197 4.51 18.55 5.78
C TYR A 197 5.44 19.49 6.56
N GLU A 198 6.69 19.10 6.81
CA GLU A 198 7.69 19.96 7.44
C GLU A 198 8.01 21.22 6.62
N LEU A 199 7.82 21.20 5.30
CA LEU A 199 7.93 22.40 4.45
C LEU A 199 6.93 23.50 4.84
N LEU A 200 5.81 23.16 5.47
CA LEU A 200 4.82 24.14 5.95
C LEU A 200 5.35 25.00 7.09
N ASN A 201 6.37 24.53 7.81
CA ASN A 201 7.02 25.26 8.90
C ASN A 201 8.05 26.28 8.39
N MET A 202 8.33 26.31 7.08
CA MET A 202 9.27 27.25 6.50
C MET A 202 8.59 28.58 6.13
N PRO A 203 9.27 29.72 6.31
CA PRO A 203 8.84 30.96 5.67
C PRO A 203 8.95 30.82 4.14
N PHE A 204 8.15 31.61 3.40
CA PHE A 204 8.03 31.47 1.95
C PHE A 204 9.38 31.51 1.20
N GLU A 205 10.30 32.41 1.58
CA GLU A 205 11.60 32.53 0.90
C GLU A 205 12.48 31.27 1.10
N ALA A 206 12.44 30.66 2.29
CA ALA A 206 13.14 29.41 2.55
C ALA A 206 12.50 28.23 1.78
N LEU A 207 11.16 28.21 1.70
CA LEU A 207 10.45 27.23 0.88
C LEU A 207 10.81 27.36 -0.61
N LEU A 208 10.89 28.58 -1.16
CA LEU A 208 11.27 28.80 -2.55
C LEU A 208 12.71 28.33 -2.84
N ALA A 209 13.65 28.62 -1.92
CA ALA A 209 15.02 28.12 -2.03
C ALA A 209 15.05 26.59 -2.02
N PHE A 210 14.32 25.95 -1.10
CA PHE A 210 14.18 24.49 -1.06
C PHE A 210 13.63 23.92 -2.37
N ILE A 211 12.56 24.51 -2.93
CA ILE A 211 11.98 24.07 -4.20
C ILE A 211 13.00 24.18 -5.33
N THR A 212 13.81 25.24 -5.35
CA THR A 212 14.85 25.46 -6.36
C THR A 212 15.92 24.37 -6.34
N GLU A 213 16.32 23.92 -5.15
CA GLU A 213 17.31 22.84 -4.99
C GLU A 213 16.71 21.45 -5.22
N HIS A 214 15.38 21.31 -5.10
CA HIS A 214 14.68 20.03 -5.08
C HIS A 214 13.51 19.94 -6.06
N VAL A 215 13.62 20.53 -7.24
CA VAL A 215 12.51 20.65 -8.24
C VAL A 215 11.79 19.35 -8.59
N HIS A 216 12.45 18.19 -8.46
CA HIS A 216 11.88 16.87 -8.76
C HIS A 216 11.41 16.09 -7.53
N LEU A 217 11.54 16.66 -6.34
CA LEU A 217 11.14 15.98 -5.11
C LEU A 217 9.62 15.90 -5.01
N PHE A 218 8.88 16.97 -5.31
CA PHE A 218 7.42 16.98 -5.37
C PHE A 218 6.92 17.46 -6.73
N THR A 219 5.68 17.12 -7.05
CA THR A 219 5.04 17.61 -8.28
C THR A 219 4.68 19.09 -8.17
N ALA A 220 4.51 19.78 -9.30
CA ALA A 220 4.07 21.18 -9.31
C ALA A 220 2.75 21.39 -8.55
N LYS A 221 1.82 20.43 -8.64
CA LYS A 221 0.55 20.47 -7.89
C LYS A 221 0.76 20.33 -6.39
N GLU A 222 1.64 19.42 -5.97
CA GLU A 222 2.01 19.25 -4.55
C GLU A 222 2.68 20.52 -4.00
N TYR A 223 3.58 21.18 -4.75
CA TYR A 223 4.14 22.46 -4.32
C TYR A 223 3.09 23.58 -4.26
N ALA A 224 2.16 23.65 -5.22
CA ALA A 224 1.07 24.61 -5.18
C ALA A 224 0.17 24.44 -3.95
N ASN A 225 -0.11 23.20 -3.52
CA ASN A 225 -0.89 22.92 -2.32
C ASN A 225 -0.23 23.48 -1.05
N LEU A 226 1.11 23.43 -0.95
CA LEU A 226 1.85 24.03 0.17
C LEU A 226 1.66 25.54 0.27
N LEU A 227 1.34 26.23 -0.83
CA LEU A 227 1.05 27.66 -0.85
C LEU A 227 -0.42 27.97 -0.53
N ASN A 228 -1.33 27.05 -0.85
CA ASN A 228 -2.78 27.26 -0.75
C ASN A 228 -3.33 27.03 0.66
N VAL A 229 -2.72 26.11 1.42
CA VAL A 229 -3.14 25.83 2.79
C VAL A 229 -2.78 27.00 3.71
N LEU A 230 -3.72 27.40 4.58
CA LEU A 230 -3.47 28.45 5.55
C LEU A 230 -2.60 27.91 6.69
N VAL A 231 -1.42 28.51 6.88
CA VAL A 231 -0.57 28.27 8.04
C VAL A 231 -0.54 29.54 8.88
N PRO A 232 -1.11 29.56 10.09
CA PRO A 232 -1.14 30.75 10.94
C PRO A 232 0.27 31.33 11.15
N GLY A 233 0.42 32.63 10.89
CA GLY A 233 1.69 33.35 11.03
C GLY A 233 2.67 33.20 9.85
N ARG A 234 2.35 32.41 8.82
CA ARG A 234 3.15 32.30 7.60
C ARG A 234 2.63 33.25 6.52
N GLU A 235 3.42 34.25 6.15
CA GLU A 235 3.10 35.16 5.06
C GLU A 235 3.41 34.53 3.69
N ILE A 236 2.42 34.53 2.80
CA ILE A 236 2.55 34.07 1.42
C ILE A 236 2.38 35.28 0.48
N PRO A 237 3.42 35.67 -0.28
CA PRO A 237 3.32 36.76 -1.24
C PRO A 237 2.26 36.51 -2.33
N PRO A 238 1.62 37.56 -2.87
CA PRO A 238 0.58 37.41 -3.90
C PRO A 238 1.11 36.85 -5.23
N ASP A 239 2.41 36.98 -5.49
CA ASP A 239 3.11 36.45 -6.66
C ASP A 239 3.78 35.08 -6.41
N SER A 240 3.55 34.45 -5.25
CA SER A 240 4.16 33.18 -4.84
C SER A 240 4.02 32.06 -5.87
N HIS A 241 2.81 31.84 -6.40
CA HIS A 241 2.54 30.83 -7.44
C HIS A 241 3.35 31.09 -8.72
N LYS A 242 3.50 32.35 -9.12
CA LYS A 242 4.29 32.73 -10.30
C LYS A 242 5.77 32.40 -10.07
N ARG A 243 6.32 32.79 -8.92
CA ARG A 243 7.72 32.54 -8.55
C ARG A 243 8.05 31.04 -8.51
N VAL A 244 7.17 30.24 -7.90
CA VAL A 244 7.33 28.78 -7.89
C VAL A 244 7.22 28.18 -9.29
N SER A 245 6.27 28.66 -10.12
CA SER A 245 6.15 28.20 -11.51
C SER A 245 7.38 28.51 -12.35
N GLU A 246 8.03 29.66 -12.16
CA GLU A 246 9.27 30.03 -12.87
C GLU A 246 10.41 29.07 -12.51
N VAL A 247 10.59 28.76 -11.22
CA VAL A 247 11.58 27.79 -10.74
C VAL A 247 11.35 26.39 -11.32
N LEU A 248 10.10 25.92 -11.32
CA LEU A 248 9.75 24.58 -11.83
C LEU A 248 9.85 24.45 -13.35
N SER A 249 9.91 25.58 -14.07
CA SER A 249 10.07 25.62 -15.53
C SER A 249 11.51 25.79 -16.00
N SER A 250 12.44 26.05 -15.08
CA SER A 250 13.88 26.25 -15.32
C SER A 250 14.62 24.92 -15.40
#